data_AF-A0A1M3BNP0-F1
#
_entry.id   AF-A0A1M3BNP0-F1
#
_cell.length_a   1.000
_cell.length_b   1.000
_cell.length_c   1.000
_cell.angle_alpha   90.00
_cell.angle_beta   90.00
_cell.angle_gamma   90.00
#
_symmetry.space_group_name_H-M   'P 1'
#
loop_
_entity.id
_entity.type
_entity.pdbx_description
1 polymer ?
#
loop_
_entity_poly.entity_id
_entity_poly.type
_entity_poly.pdbx_seq_one_letter_code
_entity_poly.pdbx_strand_id
1 'polypeptide(L)'
;MARQMPEKIGETALHEDAMTGDGRIDFEIIEGLFFAYRDFISDPDAILEKSGFGRAHHRVVHFVNREPGMTVADLLDTLKITKQSLARVLKQLIDSGYIQQVAGP
;
A
#
# COMPACT_ATOMS: atom_id res chain seq x y z
N MET A 1 -20.25 11.91 -7.43
CA MET A 1 -19.95 13.34 -7.62
C MET A 1 -18.51 13.46 -8.08
N ALA A 2 -18.27 13.95 -9.30
CA ALA A 2 -16.93 14.13 -9.82
C ALA A 2 -16.26 15.32 -9.12
N ARG A 3 -15.07 15.11 -8.56
CA ARG A 3 -14.23 16.18 -8.02
C ARG A 3 -13.80 17.04 -9.21
N GLN A 4 -14.37 18.23 -9.32
CA GLN A 4 -13.99 19.20 -10.33
C GLN A 4 -12.53 19.56 -10.08
N MET A 5 -11.65 19.15 -10.99
CA MET A 5 -10.25 19.58 -10.95
C MET A 5 -10.24 21.08 -11.24
N PRO A 6 -9.52 21.89 -10.45
CA PRO A 6 -9.44 23.32 -10.71
C PRO A 6 -8.88 23.56 -12.12
N GLU A 7 -9.49 24.51 -12.85
CA GLU A 7 -8.96 24.94 -14.14
C GLU A 7 -7.49 25.37 -13.97
N LYS A 8 -6.62 24.90 -14.87
CA LYS A 8 -5.22 25.35 -14.96
C LYS A 8 -5.20 26.80 -15.44
N ILE A 9 -5.40 27.73 -14.51
CA ILE A 9 -5.06 29.14 -14.69
C ILE A 9 -3.72 29.32 -13.98
N GLY A 10 -2.63 29.14 -14.71
CA GLY A 10 -1.29 29.37 -14.17
C GLY A 10 -0.32 29.49 -15.32
N GLU A 11 0.24 30.69 -15.50
CA GLU A 11 1.42 30.88 -16.34
C GLU A 11 2.51 29.89 -15.92
N THR A 12 3.20 29.31 -16.90
CA THR A 12 4.32 28.38 -16.72
C THR A 12 5.55 29.13 -16.22
N ALA A 13 5.46 29.77 -15.05
CA ALA A 13 6.58 30.40 -14.37
C ALA A 13 7.22 29.38 -13.42
N LEU A 14 8.55 29.34 -13.40
CA LEU A 14 9.29 28.56 -12.41
C LEU A 14 9.07 29.21 -11.04
N HIS A 15 8.62 28.42 -10.06
CA HIS A 15 8.55 28.89 -8.68
C HIS A 15 9.98 28.94 -8.10
N GLU A 16 10.43 30.13 -7.74
CA GLU A 16 11.76 30.36 -7.15
C GLU A 16 11.79 29.99 -5.66
N ASP A 17 10.63 30.06 -4.99
CA ASP A 17 10.47 29.74 -3.57
C ASP A 17 9.75 28.40 -3.37
N ALA A 18 10.04 27.75 -2.24
CA ALA A 18 9.31 26.57 -1.81
C ALA A 18 7.83 26.91 -1.64
N MET A 19 6.94 26.01 -2.07
CA MET A 19 5.50 26.13 -1.85
C MET A 19 5.22 26.03 -0.34
N THR A 20 5.32 27.14 0.37
CA THR A 20 4.82 27.27 1.74
C THR A 20 3.31 27.37 1.64
N GLY A 21 2.58 26.48 2.30
CA GLY A 21 1.13 26.35 2.12
C GLY A 21 0.38 27.67 2.26
N ASP A 22 -0.75 27.80 1.57
CA ASP A 22 -1.66 28.96 1.67
C ASP A 22 -2.38 29.06 3.03
N GLY A 23 -1.85 28.41 4.07
CA GLY A 23 -2.48 28.20 5.37
C GLY A 23 -3.55 27.10 5.39
N ARG A 24 -3.91 26.48 4.24
CA ARG A 24 -4.89 25.38 4.19
C ARG A 24 -4.26 23.99 4.10
N ILE A 25 -3.01 23.92 3.67
CA ILE A 25 -2.25 22.67 3.52
C ILE A 25 -0.92 22.84 4.25
N ASP A 26 -0.69 22.01 5.27
CA ASP A 26 0.55 21.99 6.03
C ASP A 26 1.55 21.04 5.37
N PHE A 27 2.52 21.60 4.64
CA PHE A 27 3.53 20.81 3.94
C PHE A 27 4.55 20.16 4.87
N GLU A 28 4.83 20.75 6.03
CA GLU A 28 5.75 20.17 7.01
C GLU A 28 5.17 18.88 7.59
N ILE A 29 3.86 18.87 7.90
CA ILE A 29 3.16 17.66 8.35
C ILE A 29 3.15 16.59 7.26
N ILE A 30 2.87 16.96 6.01
CA ILE A 30 2.86 16.02 4.88
C ILE A 30 4.24 15.40 4.69
N GLU A 31 5.29 16.21 4.75
CA GLU A 31 6.68 15.75 4.62
C GLU A 31 7.09 14.86 5.81
N GLY A 32 6.73 15.24 7.03
CA GLY A 32 6.93 14.43 8.22
C GLY A 32 6.25 13.06 8.12
N LEU A 33 4.99 13.02 7.65
CA LEU A 33 4.27 11.78 7.39
C LEU A 33 4.96 10.94 6.30
N PHE A 34 5.47 11.58 5.24
CA PHE A 34 6.19 10.90 4.18
C PHE A 34 7.46 10.21 4.71
N PHE A 35 8.30 10.93 5.47
CA PHE A 35 9.53 10.35 6.03
C PHE A 35 9.22 9.27 7.07
N ALA A 36 8.27 9.51 7.96
CA ALA A 36 7.85 8.52 8.95
C ALA A 36 7.32 7.25 8.27
N TYR A 37 6.46 7.40 7.25
CA TYR A 37 5.93 6.25 6.51
C TYR A 37 7.04 5.50 5.79
N ARG A 38 7.95 6.20 5.07
CA ARG A 38 9.10 5.61 4.36
C ARG A 38 10.02 4.84 5.30
N ASP A 39 10.37 5.42 6.44
CA ASP A 39 11.31 4.80 7.36
C ASP A 39 10.66 3.60 8.04
N PHE A 40 9.38 3.71 8.43
CA PHE A 40 8.60 2.62 9.03
C PHE A 40 8.51 1.35 8.17
N ILE A 41 8.47 1.51 6.85
CA ILE A 41 8.35 0.39 5.89
C ILE A 41 9.70 -0.10 5.34
N SER A 42 10.79 0.64 5.54
CA SER A 42 12.10 0.34 4.93
C SER A 42 12.76 -0.93 5.46
N ASP A 43 12.88 -1.07 6.78
CA ASP A 43 13.48 -2.27 7.41
C ASP A 43 12.69 -3.55 7.12
N PRO A 44 11.34 -3.59 7.25
CA PRO A 44 10.55 -4.76 6.85
C PRO A 44 10.74 -5.15 5.39
N ASP A 45 10.83 -4.18 4.47
CA ASP A 45 11.07 -4.47 3.05
C ASP A 45 12.41 -5.17 2.84
N ALA A 46 13.48 -4.68 3.47
CA ALA A 46 14.80 -5.28 3.40
C ALA A 46 14.85 -6.71 3.99
N ILE A 47 14.01 -7.00 5.00
CA ILE A 47 13.88 -8.35 5.56
C ILE A 47 13.11 -9.25 4.59
N LEU A 48 11.97 -8.79 4.05
CA LEU A 48 11.12 -9.56 3.14
C LEU A 48 11.83 -9.91 1.83
N GLU A 49 12.67 -9.01 1.33
CA GLU A 49 13.44 -9.20 0.09
C GLU A 49 14.35 -10.43 0.17
N LYS A 50 14.90 -10.74 1.35
CA LYS A 50 15.72 -11.96 1.59
C LYS A 50 14.94 -13.26 1.32
N SER A 51 13.61 -13.20 1.38
CA SER A 51 12.71 -14.33 1.09
C SER A 51 12.01 -14.19 -0.28
N GLY A 52 12.40 -13.21 -1.10
CA GLY A 52 11.74 -12.91 -2.37
C GLY A 52 10.32 -12.37 -2.22
N PHE A 53 9.98 -11.85 -1.04
CA PHE A 53 8.66 -11.32 -0.71
C PHE A 53 8.66 -9.80 -0.71
N GLY A 54 7.47 -9.23 -0.93
CA GLY A 54 7.22 -7.81 -0.79
C GLY A 54 6.06 -7.53 0.17
N ARG A 55 5.67 -6.26 0.28
CA ARG A 55 4.63 -5.82 1.22
C ARG A 55 3.28 -6.48 1.04
N ALA A 56 2.92 -6.86 -0.19
CA ALA A 56 1.67 -7.56 -0.42
C ALA A 56 1.66 -8.92 0.29
N HIS A 57 2.78 -9.65 0.25
CA HIS A 57 2.95 -10.92 0.97
C HIS A 57 2.78 -10.74 2.47
N HIS A 58 3.51 -9.78 3.05
CA HIS A 58 3.44 -9.50 4.47
C HIS A 58 2.02 -9.13 4.92
N ARG A 59 1.33 -8.26 4.17
CA ARG A 59 -0.05 -7.88 4.49
C ARG A 59 -1.00 -9.08 4.44
N VAL A 60 -0.89 -9.95 3.43
CA VAL A 60 -1.72 -11.15 3.34
C VAL A 60 -1.49 -12.07 4.55
N VAL A 61 -0.24 -12.37 4.90
CA VAL A 61 0.10 -13.19 6.08
C VAL A 61 -0.43 -12.56 7.35
N HIS A 62 -0.27 -11.24 7.52
CA HIS A 62 -0.78 -10.53 8.68
C HIS A 62 -2.29 -10.68 8.84
N PHE A 63 -3.07 -10.40 7.80
CA PHE A 63 -4.54 -10.45 7.88
C PHE A 63 -5.05 -11.89 8.06
N VAL A 64 -4.51 -12.86 7.32
CA VAL A 64 -4.89 -14.27 7.48
C VAL A 64 -4.55 -14.79 8.88
N ASN A 65 -3.43 -14.37 9.47
CA ASN A 65 -3.08 -14.74 10.84
C ASN A 65 -3.99 -14.07 11.88
N ARG A 66 -4.43 -12.84 11.63
CA ARG A 66 -5.35 -12.11 12.52
C ARG A 66 -6.77 -12.64 12.45
N GLU A 67 -7.18 -13.15 11.28
CA GLU A 67 -8.52 -13.66 11.01
C GLU A 67 -8.43 -14.96 10.18
N PRO A 68 -8.20 -16.12 10.83
CA PRO A 68 -8.16 -17.40 10.14
C PRO A 68 -9.49 -17.72 9.45
N GLY A 69 -9.42 -18.20 8.21
CA GLY A 69 -10.61 -18.52 7.41
C GLY A 69 -11.11 -17.40 6.50
N MET A 70 -10.43 -16.24 6.46
CA MET A 70 -10.70 -15.19 5.47
C MET A 70 -10.79 -15.72 4.05
N THR A 71 -11.81 -15.28 3.31
CA THR A 71 -11.95 -15.62 1.90
C THR A 71 -11.02 -14.77 1.04
N VAL A 72 -10.82 -15.20 -0.21
CA VAL A 72 -10.13 -14.40 -1.23
C VAL A 72 -10.84 -13.06 -1.47
N ALA A 73 -12.17 -13.01 -1.32
CA ALA A 73 -12.94 -11.78 -1.49
C ALA A 73 -12.65 -10.78 -0.35
N ASP A 74 -12.57 -11.25 0.90
CA ASP A 74 -12.25 -10.40 2.07
C ASP A 74 -10.85 -9.80 1.96
N LEU A 75 -9.88 -10.59 1.48
CA LEU A 75 -8.52 -10.11 1.21
C LEU A 75 -8.49 -9.03 0.12
N LEU A 76 -9.28 -9.17 -0.96
CA LEU A 76 -9.36 -8.14 -1.99
C LEU A 76 -9.99 -6.86 -1.45
N ASP A 77 -11.04 -6.99 -0.65
CA ASP A 77 -11.72 -5.84 -0.07
C ASP A 77 -10.82 -5.11 0.94
N THR A 78 -10.09 -5.85 1.77
CA THR A 78 -9.17 -5.29 2.76
C THR A 78 -7.95 -4.64 2.10
N LEU A 79 -7.32 -5.32 1.14
CA LEU A 79 -6.04 -4.89 0.57
C LEU A 79 -6.19 -3.86 -0.55
N LYS A 80 -7.39 -3.74 -1.14
CA LYS A 80 -7.70 -2.88 -2.28
C LYS A 80 -6.71 -3.05 -3.44
N ILE A 81 -6.38 -4.31 -3.75
CA ILE A 81 -5.51 -4.69 -4.88
C ILE A 81 -6.28 -5.48 -5.95
N THR A 82 -5.65 -5.69 -7.11
CA THR A 82 -6.27 -6.47 -8.19
C THR A 82 -6.26 -7.97 -7.90
N LYS A 83 -7.24 -8.70 -8.46
CA LYS A 83 -7.29 -10.18 -8.40
C LYS A 83 -6.00 -10.83 -8.91
N GLN A 84 -5.44 -10.32 -10.00
CA GLN A 84 -4.20 -10.84 -10.58
C GLN A 84 -3.01 -10.64 -9.64
N SER A 85 -2.91 -9.48 -8.99
CA SER A 85 -1.86 -9.22 -8.00
C SER A 85 -1.99 -10.17 -6.81
N LEU A 86 -3.20 -10.30 -6.24
CA LEU A 86 -3.45 -11.19 -5.12
C LEU A 86 -3.17 -12.67 -5.46
N ALA A 87 -3.59 -13.14 -6.65
CA ALA A 87 -3.36 -14.52 -7.08
C ALA A 87 -1.86 -14.87 -7.13
N ARG A 88 -1.02 -13.95 -7.62
CA ARG A 88 0.45 -14.14 -7.62
C ARG A 88 1.01 -14.23 -6.20
N VAL A 89 0.56 -13.34 -5.31
CA VAL A 89 0.99 -13.31 -3.90
C VAL A 89 0.58 -14.58 -3.17
N LEU A 90 -0.70 -14.98 -3.26
CA LEU A 90 -1.20 -16.19 -2.63
C LEU A 90 -0.47 -17.43 -3.11
N LYS A 91 -0.22 -17.54 -4.43
CA LYS A 91 0.55 -18.66 -4.98
C LYS A 91 1.93 -18.77 -4.31
N GLN A 92 2.69 -17.67 -4.25
CA GLN A 92 4.01 -17.70 -3.62
C GLN A 92 3.97 -18.04 -2.13
N LEU A 93 2.97 -17.54 -1.40
CA LEU A 93 2.79 -17.84 0.03
C LEU A 93 2.40 -19.30 0.28
N ILE A 94 1.57 -19.88 -0.59
CA ILE A 94 1.19 -21.29 -0.53
C ILE A 94 2.38 -22.19 -0.88
N ASP A 95 3.06 -21.89 -2.00
CA ASP A 95 4.23 -22.65 -2.47
C ASP A 95 5.37 -22.64 -1.41
N SER A 96 5.48 -21.55 -0.64
CA SER A 96 6.47 -21.39 0.43
C SER A 96 6.00 -21.89 1.81
N GLY A 97 4.77 -22.40 1.92
CA GLY A 97 4.24 -23.00 3.16
C GLY A 97 3.78 -22.01 4.24
N TYR A 98 3.65 -20.72 3.93
CA TYR A 98 3.17 -19.72 4.90
C TYR A 98 1.64 -19.69 5.03
N ILE A 99 0.91 -20.10 3.99
CA ILE A 99 -0.55 -20.11 3.97
C ILE A 99 -1.04 -21.41 3.36
N GLN A 100 -2.12 -21.95 3.91
CA GLN A 100 -2.88 -23.02 3.30
C GLN A 100 -4.23 -22.49 2.80
N GLN A 101 -4.58 -22.85 1.56
CA GLN A 101 -5.90 -22.57 1.02
C GLN A 101 -6.74 -23.84 1.03
N VAL A 102 -7.95 -23.74 1.56
CA VAL A 102 -8.94 -24.82 1.58
C VAL A 102 -10.08 -24.43 0.63
N ALA A 103 -10.62 -25.37 -0.13
CA ALA A 103 -11.80 -25.12 -0.94
C ALA A 103 -12.97 -24.72 -0.01
N GLY A 104 -13.71 -23.68 -0.39
CA GLY A 104 -14.93 -23.32 0.31
C GLY A 104 -15.99 -24.43 0.19
N PRO A 105 -17.01 -24.42 1.08
CA PRO A 105 -18.17 -25.29 0.95
C PRO A 105 -18.96 -25.04 -0.35
#